data_AF-A0A0E4H4L8-F1
#
_entry.id   AF-A0A0E4H4L8-F1
#
_cell.length_a   1.000
_cell.length_b   1.000
_cell.length_c   1.000
_cell.angle_alpha   90.00
_cell.angle_beta   90.00
_cell.angle_gamma   90.00
#
_symmetry.space_group_name_H-M   'P 1'
#
loop_
_entity.id
_entity.type
_entity.pdbx_description
1 polymer ?
#
loop_
_entity_poly.entity_id
_entity_poly.type
_entity_poly.pdbx_seq_one_letter_code
_entity_poly.pdbx_strand_id
1 'polypeptide(L)'
;MTWNESYFSKFEFKIHSGYETVAILLCDVINGELSFQQVGNTGMIIEDHAFHLKEKQLSKLYKYIQVDDFEVYRNKKFGKKKDIVGYRDGIYITFRGISLDGKPILIYEMHYVYKDWYNSPADKLYDFISNTYFSDKKFKNCFISSGLMAFVCPN
;
A
#
# COMPACT_ATOMS: atom_id res chain seq x y z
N MET A 1 9.77 -9.34 18.32
CA MET A 1 9.09 -10.23 17.35
C MET A 1 10.00 -10.34 16.17
N THR A 2 10.36 -11.55 15.76
CA THR A 2 11.28 -11.83 14.64
C THR A 2 10.47 -12.24 13.42
N TRP A 3 10.93 -11.85 12.24
CA TRP A 3 10.30 -12.24 10.98
C TRP A 3 10.28 -13.78 10.82
N ASN A 4 9.24 -14.31 10.18
CA ASN A 4 9.11 -15.70 9.78
C ASN A 4 8.15 -15.79 8.56
N GLU A 5 7.92 -16.99 8.04
CA GLU A 5 7.14 -17.25 6.81
C GLU A 5 5.66 -16.86 6.90
N SER A 6 5.11 -16.60 8.09
CA SER A 6 3.75 -16.07 8.26
C SER A 6 3.62 -14.60 7.85
N TYR A 7 4.74 -13.93 7.52
CA TYR A 7 4.75 -12.53 7.07
C TYR A 7 5.24 -12.42 5.64
N PHE A 8 4.82 -11.37 4.94
CA PHE A 8 5.40 -11.04 3.65
C PHE A 8 6.91 -10.81 3.77
N SER A 9 7.66 -11.33 2.79
CA SER A 9 9.08 -11.03 2.62
C SER A 9 9.28 -9.68 1.93
N LYS A 10 8.35 -9.33 1.02
CA LYS A 10 8.28 -8.04 0.33
C LYS A 10 6.83 -7.65 0.06
N PHE A 11 6.57 -6.37 -0.03
CA PHE A 11 5.31 -5.89 -0.58
C PHE A 11 5.51 -4.63 -1.42
N GLU A 12 4.55 -4.39 -2.30
CA GLU A 12 4.51 -3.28 -3.24
C GLU A 12 3.12 -2.65 -3.23
N PHE A 13 3.07 -1.32 -3.25
CA PHE A 13 1.89 -0.57 -3.64
C PHE A 13 2.24 0.22 -4.92
N LYS A 14 1.46 0.02 -5.97
CA LYS A 14 1.50 0.83 -7.19
C LYS A 14 0.28 1.71 -7.23
N ILE A 15 0.51 3.01 -7.39
CA ILE A 15 -0.54 3.98 -7.63
C ILE A 15 -0.63 4.23 -9.12
N HIS A 16 -1.83 4.10 -9.64
CA HIS A 16 -2.15 4.27 -11.04
C HIS A 16 -3.03 5.50 -11.26
N SER A 17 -2.79 6.19 -12.37
CA SER A 17 -3.70 7.18 -12.94
C SER A 17 -4.06 6.73 -14.35
N GLY A 18 -5.28 6.26 -14.57
CA GLY A 18 -5.69 5.57 -15.78
C GLY A 18 -4.83 4.32 -16.02
N TYR A 19 -4.09 4.29 -17.13
CA TYR A 19 -3.19 3.17 -17.47
C TYR A 19 -1.74 3.39 -17.05
N GLU A 20 -1.43 4.54 -16.46
CA GLU A 20 -0.06 4.92 -16.10
C GLU A 20 0.21 4.66 -14.61
N THR A 21 1.40 4.16 -14.29
CA THR A 21 1.86 4.09 -12.89
C THR A 21 2.49 5.42 -12.53
N VAL A 22 1.90 6.12 -11.56
CA VAL A 22 2.35 7.46 -11.14
C VAL A 22 3.17 7.42 -9.86
N ALA A 23 3.09 6.34 -9.08
CA ALA A 23 3.98 6.14 -7.95
C ALA A 23 4.09 4.66 -7.56
N ILE A 24 5.21 4.31 -6.95
CA ILE A 24 5.53 2.97 -6.46
C ILE A 24 6.09 3.10 -5.06
N LEU A 25 5.49 2.38 -4.11
CA LEU A 25 6.05 2.13 -2.79
C LEU A 25 6.46 0.66 -2.73
N LEU A 26 7.71 0.39 -2.39
CA LEU A 26 8.23 -0.96 -2.23
C LEU A 26 8.80 -1.12 -0.82
N CYS A 27 8.53 -2.25 -0.18
CA CYS A 27 9.24 -2.63 1.03
C CYS A 27 9.85 -4.02 0.89
N ASP A 28 11.17 -4.10 1.08
CA ASP A 28 11.90 -5.34 1.32
C ASP A 28 12.01 -5.54 2.83
N VAL A 29 11.14 -6.40 3.36
CA VAL A 29 11.03 -6.63 4.81
C VAL A 29 12.26 -7.36 5.34
N ILE A 30 12.86 -8.23 4.52
CA ILE A 30 14.03 -9.03 4.88
C ILE A 30 15.26 -8.12 5.04
N ASN A 31 15.46 -7.22 4.08
CA ASN A 31 16.59 -6.28 4.10
C ASN A 31 16.29 -5.00 4.91
N GLY A 32 15.05 -4.82 5.34
CA GLY A 32 14.62 -3.64 6.08
C GLY A 32 14.67 -2.38 5.21
N GLU A 33 14.27 -2.45 3.96
CA GLU A 33 14.30 -1.32 3.03
C GLU A 33 12.89 -0.92 2.66
N LEU A 34 12.60 0.38 2.71
CA LEU A 34 11.36 0.97 2.26
C LEU A 34 11.70 2.07 1.26
N SER A 35 11.18 1.99 0.06
CA SER A 35 11.38 3.01 -0.96
C SER A 35 10.06 3.51 -1.54
N PHE A 36 10.04 4.77 -1.92
CA PHE A 36 8.94 5.43 -2.61
C PHE A 36 9.49 6.19 -3.80
N GLN A 37 8.90 5.95 -4.96
CA GLN A 37 9.23 6.65 -6.20
C GLN A 37 7.94 7.23 -6.79
N GLN A 38 8.00 8.49 -7.20
CA GLN A 38 6.93 9.15 -7.96
C GLN A 38 7.40 9.34 -9.40
N VAL A 39 6.53 9.01 -10.35
CA VAL A 39 6.80 9.03 -11.78
C VAL A 39 5.94 10.09 -12.44
N GLY A 40 6.57 10.92 -13.26
CA GLY A 40 5.90 11.93 -14.07
C GLY A 40 5.20 11.35 -15.30
N ASN A 41 4.42 12.19 -15.96
CA ASN A 41 3.73 11.88 -17.22
C ASN A 41 4.67 11.51 -18.39
N THR A 42 5.98 11.75 -18.27
CA THR A 42 6.99 11.33 -19.25
C THR A 42 7.69 10.02 -18.88
N GLY A 43 7.30 9.38 -17.76
CA GLY A 43 7.97 8.20 -17.21
C GLY A 43 9.23 8.52 -16.40
N MET A 44 9.60 9.80 -16.26
CA MET A 44 10.75 10.20 -15.44
C MET A 44 10.43 10.17 -13.95
N ILE A 45 11.39 9.74 -13.12
CA ILE A 45 11.29 9.82 -11.66
C ILE A 45 11.34 11.30 -11.25
N ILE A 46 10.31 11.76 -10.53
CA ILE A 46 10.19 13.13 -10.01
C ILE A 46 10.64 13.18 -8.54
N GLU A 47 10.29 12.16 -7.76
CA GLU A 47 10.66 12.04 -6.34
C GLU A 47 11.16 10.62 -6.09
N ASP A 48 12.23 10.50 -5.29
CA ASP A 48 12.75 9.22 -4.83
C ASP A 48 13.17 9.32 -3.37
N HIS A 49 12.63 8.43 -2.55
CA HIS A 49 12.91 8.36 -1.13
C HIS A 49 13.18 6.91 -0.75
N ALA A 50 14.29 6.67 -0.06
CA ALA A 50 14.64 5.37 0.49
C ALA A 50 14.91 5.49 2.00
N PHE A 51 14.43 4.51 2.75
CA PHE A 51 14.55 4.40 4.19
C PHE A 51 15.08 3.02 4.55
N HIS A 52 16.06 2.99 5.44
CA HIS A 52 16.46 1.77 6.12
C HIS A 52 15.68 1.66 7.45
N LEU A 53 14.85 0.63 7.55
CA LEU A 53 14.00 0.33 8.68
C LEU A 53 14.78 -0.40 9.77
N LYS A 54 14.90 0.23 10.93
CA LYS A 54 15.49 -0.41 12.11
C LYS A 54 14.60 -1.53 12.63
N GLU A 55 15.16 -2.46 13.40
CA GLU A 55 14.44 -3.58 14.01
C GLU A 55 13.18 -3.14 14.79
N LYS A 56 13.25 -2.02 15.51
CA LYS A 56 12.10 -1.44 16.24
C LYS A 56 10.98 -0.94 15.31
N GLN A 57 11.30 -0.58 14.07
CA GLN A 57 10.33 -0.16 13.06
C GLN A 57 9.75 -1.39 12.35
N LEU A 58 10.59 -2.37 11.99
CA LEU A 58 10.17 -3.65 11.41
C LEU A 58 9.21 -4.40 12.34
N SER A 59 9.50 -4.44 13.65
CA SER A 59 8.63 -5.07 14.63
C SER A 59 7.24 -4.43 14.75
N LYS A 60 7.11 -3.13 14.45
CA LYS A 60 5.80 -2.47 14.34
C LYS A 60 5.08 -2.85 13.04
N LEU A 61 5.84 -2.96 11.94
CA LEU A 61 5.33 -3.31 10.62
C LEU A 61 4.74 -4.73 10.58
N TYR A 62 5.30 -5.69 11.31
CA TYR A 62 4.82 -7.10 11.32
C TYR A 62 3.32 -7.26 11.62
N LYS A 63 2.73 -6.34 12.37
CA LYS A 63 1.29 -6.35 12.67
C LYS A 63 0.39 -6.10 11.46
N TYR A 64 0.97 -5.63 10.35
CA TYR A 64 0.24 -5.19 9.15
C TYR A 64 0.58 -6.03 7.91
N ILE A 65 1.50 -6.98 8.03
CA ILE A 65 2.03 -7.77 6.89
C ILE A 65 1.93 -9.27 7.11
N GLN A 66 1.07 -9.71 8.03
CA GLN A 66 0.79 -11.13 8.23
C GLN A 66 0.01 -11.66 7.04
N VAL A 67 0.50 -12.73 6.41
CA VAL A 67 -0.03 -13.27 5.15
C VAL A 67 -1.51 -13.66 5.29
N ASP A 68 -1.86 -14.32 6.40
CA ASP A 68 -3.22 -14.83 6.65
C ASP A 68 -4.30 -13.74 6.63
N ASP A 69 -3.97 -12.51 7.06
CA ASP A 69 -4.91 -11.38 7.04
C ASP A 69 -5.33 -11.02 5.61
N PHE A 70 -4.45 -11.28 4.64
CA PHE A 70 -4.63 -10.97 3.23
C PHE A 70 -5.23 -12.15 2.45
N GLU A 71 -5.07 -13.39 2.91
CA GLU A 71 -5.55 -14.59 2.22
C GLU A 71 -7.06 -14.59 1.99
N VAL A 72 -7.84 -14.06 2.94
CA VAL A 72 -9.31 -13.93 2.80
C VAL A 72 -9.72 -13.01 1.63
N TYR A 73 -8.78 -12.27 1.04
CA TYR A 73 -8.98 -11.39 -0.10
C TYR A 73 -8.47 -11.97 -1.43
N ARG A 74 -7.70 -13.08 -1.43
CA ARG A 74 -7.02 -13.66 -2.62
C ARG A 74 -7.91 -13.87 -3.83
N ASN A 75 -9.17 -14.23 -3.62
CA ASN A 75 -10.15 -14.46 -4.68
C ASN A 75 -11.45 -13.68 -4.45
N LYS A 76 -11.41 -12.67 -3.57
CA LYS A 76 -12.59 -11.92 -3.20
C LYS A 76 -12.95 -10.99 -4.35
N LYS A 77 -14.10 -11.24 -4.98
CA LYS A 77 -14.75 -10.23 -5.80
C LYS A 77 -15.30 -9.18 -4.83
N PHE A 78 -14.78 -7.95 -4.91
CA PHE A 78 -15.28 -6.87 -4.07
C PHE A 78 -16.75 -6.59 -4.36
N GLY A 79 -17.44 -6.13 -3.30
CA GLY A 79 -18.85 -6.35 -3.02
C GLY A 79 -19.84 -5.96 -4.11
N LYS A 80 -21.10 -6.35 -3.88
CA LYS A 80 -22.22 -5.94 -4.71
C LYS A 80 -22.24 -4.40 -4.78
N LYS A 81 -22.64 -3.82 -5.91
CA LYS A 81 -22.70 -2.36 -6.17
C LYS A 81 -23.30 -1.52 -5.02
N LYS A 82 -24.17 -2.12 -4.20
CA LYS A 82 -24.79 -1.53 -2.99
C LYS A 82 -23.83 -1.19 -1.85
N ASP A 83 -22.63 -1.78 -1.80
CA ASP A 83 -21.66 -1.61 -0.73
C ASP A 83 -20.57 -0.57 -1.08
N ILE A 84 -20.64 -0.04 -2.31
CA ILE A 84 -19.79 1.05 -2.81
C ILE A 84 -20.35 2.38 -2.27
N VAL A 85 -19.51 3.13 -1.55
CA VAL A 85 -19.81 4.48 -1.02
C VAL A 85 -19.10 5.59 -1.79
N GLY A 86 -18.19 5.24 -2.69
CA GLY A 86 -17.49 6.18 -3.54
C GLY A 86 -16.72 5.49 -4.65
N TYR A 87 -16.33 6.28 -5.65
CA TYR A 87 -15.44 5.86 -6.73
C TYR A 87 -14.17 6.70 -6.67
N ARG A 88 -13.06 6.10 -7.10
CA ARG A 88 -11.82 6.84 -7.30
C ARG A 88 -11.72 7.16 -8.78
N ASP A 89 -12.01 8.40 -9.14
CA ASP A 89 -12.03 8.82 -10.54
C ASP A 89 -10.60 8.81 -11.09
N GLY A 90 -10.34 7.91 -12.04
CA GLY A 90 -9.04 7.78 -12.70
C GLY A 90 -7.90 7.24 -11.84
N ILE A 91 -8.01 7.12 -10.52
CA ILE A 91 -6.93 6.66 -9.65
C ILE A 91 -7.27 5.32 -9.00
N TYR A 92 -6.37 4.35 -9.08
CA TYR A 92 -6.48 3.11 -8.30
C TYR A 92 -5.12 2.68 -7.78
N ILE A 93 -5.11 1.84 -6.77
CA ILE A 93 -3.88 1.27 -6.21
C ILE A 93 -3.90 -0.24 -6.41
N THR A 94 -2.75 -0.79 -6.75
CA THR A 94 -2.51 -2.23 -6.75
C THR A 94 -1.57 -2.55 -5.60
N PHE A 95 -2.00 -3.42 -4.69
CA PHE A 95 -1.12 -4.00 -3.68
C PHE A 95 -0.62 -5.36 -4.15
N ARG A 96 0.65 -5.66 -3.93
CA ARG A 96 1.26 -6.98 -4.16
C ARG A 96 2.08 -7.41 -2.96
N GLY A 97 1.73 -8.56 -2.37
CA GLY A 97 2.53 -9.22 -1.31
C GLY A 97 3.31 -10.41 -1.86
N ILE A 98 4.53 -10.63 -1.38
CA ILE A 98 5.42 -11.72 -1.82
C ILE A 98 5.83 -12.56 -0.59
N SER A 99 5.77 -13.89 -0.69
CA SER A 99 6.26 -14.84 0.32
C SER A 99 7.78 -15.00 0.26
N LEU A 100 8.35 -15.72 1.23
CA LEU A 100 9.77 -16.06 1.23
C LEU A 100 10.22 -16.78 -0.07
N ASP A 101 9.38 -17.64 -0.64
CA ASP A 101 9.67 -18.38 -1.86
C ASP A 101 9.58 -17.53 -3.15
N GLY A 102 9.40 -16.20 -3.01
CA GLY A 102 9.37 -15.25 -4.11
C GLY A 102 8.06 -15.26 -4.90
N LYS A 103 7.08 -16.08 -4.52
CA LYS A 103 5.79 -16.13 -5.22
C LYS A 103 4.92 -14.94 -4.83
N PRO A 104 4.28 -14.26 -5.80
CA PRO A 104 3.22 -13.31 -5.49
C PRO A 104 2.06 -14.05 -4.82
N ILE A 105 1.74 -13.62 -3.60
CA ILE A 105 0.67 -14.20 -2.81
C ILE A 105 -0.66 -13.54 -3.20
N LEU A 106 -0.67 -12.22 -3.31
CA LEU A 106 -1.90 -11.46 -3.52
C LEU A 106 -1.62 -10.31 -4.47
N ILE A 107 -2.51 -10.09 -5.43
CA ILE A 107 -2.64 -8.82 -6.15
C ILE A 107 -4.03 -8.29 -5.84
N TYR A 108 -4.09 -7.11 -5.24
CA TYR A 108 -5.32 -6.50 -4.76
C TYR A 108 -5.49 -5.11 -5.37
N GLU A 109 -6.50 -4.96 -6.23
CA GLU A 109 -6.76 -3.71 -6.93
C GLU A 109 -7.86 -2.89 -6.24
N MET A 110 -7.63 -1.59 -6.16
CA MET A 110 -8.35 -0.68 -5.28
C MET A 110 -9.07 0.43 -6.05
N HIS A 111 -10.10 0.06 -6.81
CA HIS A 111 -10.86 0.94 -7.71
C HIS A 111 -12.03 1.70 -7.05
N TYR A 112 -12.66 1.10 -6.05
CA TYR A 112 -13.86 1.65 -5.40
C TYR A 112 -13.67 1.79 -3.89
N VAL A 113 -14.37 2.75 -3.28
CA VAL A 113 -14.43 2.88 -1.82
C VAL A 113 -15.64 2.11 -1.34
N TYR A 114 -15.41 1.06 -0.55
CA TYR A 114 -16.46 0.22 0.04
C TYR A 114 -16.71 0.61 1.51
N LYS A 115 -17.90 0.36 2.06
CA LYS A 115 -18.21 0.66 3.48
C LYS A 115 -17.18 0.09 4.47
N ASP A 116 -16.71 -1.14 4.23
CA ASP A 116 -15.77 -1.83 5.11
C ASP A 116 -14.30 -1.64 4.68
N TRP A 117 -14.03 -0.70 3.78
CA TRP A 117 -12.72 -0.52 3.15
C TRP A 117 -11.58 -0.29 4.14
N TYR A 118 -11.81 0.58 5.14
CA TYR A 118 -10.84 0.88 6.22
C TYR A 118 -10.46 -0.34 7.04
N ASN A 119 -11.24 -1.43 6.95
CA ASN A 119 -10.92 -2.66 7.65
C ASN A 119 -9.97 -3.57 6.87
N SER A 120 -9.73 -3.29 5.58
CA SER A 120 -8.85 -4.11 4.75
C SER A 120 -7.39 -4.02 5.23
N PRO A 121 -6.65 -5.13 5.22
CA PRO A 121 -5.27 -5.15 5.70
C PRO A 121 -4.32 -4.33 4.81
N ALA A 122 -4.58 -4.27 3.49
CA ALA A 122 -3.81 -3.45 2.56
C ALA A 122 -3.95 -1.94 2.85
N ASP A 123 -5.16 -1.48 3.13
CA ASP A 123 -5.43 -0.07 3.46
C ASP A 123 -4.82 0.30 4.82
N LYS A 124 -5.00 -0.54 5.84
CA LYS A 124 -4.35 -0.37 7.16
C LYS A 124 -2.82 -0.30 7.06
N LEU A 125 -2.22 -1.14 6.21
CA LEU A 125 -0.79 -1.13 5.95
C LEU A 125 -0.36 0.16 5.24
N TYR A 126 -1.09 0.58 4.21
CA TYR A 126 -0.81 1.82 3.48
C TYR A 126 -0.87 3.05 4.41
N ASP A 127 -1.94 3.15 5.21
CA ASP A 127 -2.13 4.24 6.16
C ASP A 127 -1.06 4.22 7.26
N PHE A 128 -0.68 3.04 7.75
CA PHE A 128 0.43 2.93 8.70
C PHE A 128 1.72 3.50 8.10
N ILE A 129 2.06 3.14 6.86
CA ILE A 129 3.28 3.60 6.19
C ILE A 129 3.23 5.11 5.94
N SER A 130 2.13 5.59 5.37
CA SER A 130 1.88 7.00 5.12
C SER A 130 2.09 7.84 6.38
N ASN A 131 1.38 7.51 7.45
CA ASN A 131 1.42 8.27 8.70
C ASN A 131 2.77 8.14 9.43
N THR A 132 3.44 6.99 9.33
CA THR A 132 4.68 6.74 10.08
C THR A 132 5.92 7.30 9.39
N TYR A 133 5.98 7.25 8.06
CA TYR A 133 7.21 7.57 7.31
C TYR A 133 7.07 8.80 6.40
N PHE A 134 5.86 9.18 6.02
CA PHE A 134 5.61 10.23 5.02
C PHE A 134 4.72 11.37 5.52
N SER A 135 4.46 11.47 6.84
CA SER A 135 3.62 12.53 7.43
C SER A 135 4.34 13.86 7.63
N ASP A 136 5.68 13.88 7.55
CA ASP A 136 6.48 15.10 7.68
C ASP A 136 6.17 16.08 6.52
N LYS A 137 6.17 17.38 6.82
CA LYS A 137 5.94 18.48 5.86
C LYS A 137 6.86 18.40 4.63
N LYS A 138 8.06 17.84 4.76
CA LYS A 138 8.95 17.64 3.61
C LYS A 138 8.38 16.68 2.57
N PHE A 139 7.49 15.77 2.97
CA PHE A 139 6.83 14.79 2.10
C PHE A 139 5.45 15.23 1.65
N LYS A 140 5.00 16.45 1.95
CA LYS A 140 3.65 16.95 1.61
C LYS A 140 3.25 16.83 0.14
N ASN A 141 4.24 16.70 -0.75
CA ASN A 141 4.04 16.56 -2.20
C ASN A 141 4.07 15.09 -2.66
N CYS A 142 4.50 14.16 -1.79
CA CYS A 142 4.50 12.74 -2.10
C CYS A 142 3.05 12.24 -2.12
N PHE A 143 2.70 11.49 -3.16
CA PHE A 143 1.36 10.90 -3.32
C PHE A 143 0.88 10.11 -2.08
N ILE A 144 1.83 9.48 -1.37
CA ILE A 144 1.53 8.68 -0.18
C ILE A 144 1.30 9.51 1.10
N SER A 145 1.77 10.76 1.19
CA SER A 145 1.71 11.57 2.42
C SER A 145 0.29 11.98 2.85
N SER A 146 -0.67 11.98 1.92
CA SER A 146 -2.07 12.34 2.15
C SER A 146 -2.96 11.16 2.52
N GLY A 147 -2.39 9.95 2.67
CA GLY A 147 -3.17 8.72 2.75
C GLY A 147 -3.99 8.48 1.48
N LEU A 148 -4.78 7.41 1.46
CA LEU A 148 -5.64 7.06 0.32
C LEU A 148 -6.91 7.92 0.21
N MET A 149 -7.04 8.91 1.10
CA MET A 149 -8.28 9.60 1.47
C MET A 149 -8.19 11.10 1.21
N ALA A 150 -7.52 11.54 0.15
CA ALA A 150 -7.79 12.86 -0.38
C ALA A 150 -9.21 12.83 -0.99
N PHE A 151 -10.19 13.33 -0.24
CA PHE A 151 -11.61 13.52 -0.60
C PHE A 151 -12.56 12.31 -0.48
N VAL A 152 -12.73 11.77 0.73
CA VAL A 152 -14.07 11.27 1.13
C VAL A 152 -14.63 12.26 2.13
N CYS A 153 -15.56 13.11 1.68
CA CYS A 153 -16.33 13.94 2.60
C CYS A 153 -17.06 13.00 3.58
N PRO A 154 -16.84 13.12 4.89
CA PRO A 154 -17.75 12.52 5.85
C PRO A 154 -19.11 13.19 5.65
N ASN A 155 -20.12 12.40 5.33
CA ASN A 155 -21.52 12.85 5.48
C ASN A 155 -21.88 12.87 6.96
#